data_AF-A0A1G1E554-F1
#
_entry.id   AF-A0A1G1E554-F1
#
_cell.length_a   1.000
_cell.length_b   1.000
_cell.length_c   1.000
_cell.angle_alpha   90.00
_cell.angle_beta   90.00
_cell.angle_gamma   90.00
#
_symmetry.space_group_name_H-M   'P 1'
#
loop_
_entity.id
_entity.type
_entity.pdbx_description
1 polymer ?
#
loop_
_entity_poly.entity_id
_entity_poly.type
_entity_poly.pdbx_seq_one_letter_code
_entity_poly.pdbx_strand_id
1 'polypeptide(L)'
;MIYTRKAPLICILASLILSTILTLPTFGEEPKTPFISKDLPDSLAHYYKGRRNQYALSMIELGRLMGASFEEAYSKNYDHAIKLFKSFEEQYDQVSQMVPEWDYYFPNGPLQEVEQLISQKAPPEKIRESARRVENICTNCHIYEMFKVQSTYHWKKFNQISIVNQDGEDISFHTIMIQLSNKLAVIPSTVQREDFEAAQRHFKDLSDNFIFLEMSCNRCHAQPREYFVDQRVKAHWYQIGGLIRHKKTDLAAYNKLVDQVYEQSCIPCHRVHMPVAFMQIYLSE
;
A
#
# COMPACT_ATOMS: atom_id res chain seq x y z
N MET A 1 52.21 63.96 48.43
CA MET A 1 52.30 62.83 49.40
C MET A 1 50.87 62.38 49.70
N ILE A 2 50.56 61.07 49.56
CA ILE A 2 49.58 60.24 50.33
C ILE A 2 48.36 60.96 50.99
N TYR A 3 47.08 60.59 50.81
CA TYR A 3 46.41 59.43 50.14
C TYR A 3 44.86 59.64 50.00
N THR A 4 44.25 59.19 48.88
CA THR A 4 42.85 58.65 48.79
C THR A 4 41.63 59.60 49.09
N ARG A 5 40.33 59.26 48.90
CA ARG A 5 39.62 57.95 48.68
C ARG A 5 38.23 58.13 48.01
N LYS A 6 37.81 57.14 47.20
CA LYS A 6 36.42 56.79 46.73
C LYS A 6 35.68 57.67 45.70
N ALA A 7 34.88 56.98 44.88
CA ALA A 7 33.89 57.44 43.87
C ALA A 7 32.45 57.04 44.36
N PRO A 8 31.35 56.89 43.56
CA PRO A 8 31.09 57.19 42.14
C PRO A 8 29.71 57.85 41.82
N LEU A 9 29.48 58.23 40.55
CA LEU A 9 28.17 58.30 39.85
C LEU A 9 28.48 58.44 38.33
N ILE A 10 28.14 57.53 37.39
CA ILE A 10 26.90 56.81 37.00
C ILE A 10 26.06 57.60 35.97
N CYS A 11 25.88 56.99 34.78
CA CYS A 11 25.02 57.42 33.65
C CYS A 11 25.42 58.76 32.97
N ILE A 12 25.18 59.03 31.67
CA ILE A 12 24.46 58.33 30.56
C ILE A 12 25.10 58.83 29.22
N LEU A 13 24.97 58.29 27.98
CA LEU A 13 24.07 57.34 27.30
C LEU A 13 24.86 56.60 26.16
N ALA A 14 24.24 56.39 24.99
CA ALA A 14 24.84 56.30 23.64
C ALA A 14 25.53 55.00 23.16
N SER A 15 24.82 53.87 23.24
CA SER A 15 25.03 52.77 22.28
C SER A 15 24.11 52.92 21.06
N LEU A 16 24.65 53.13 19.86
CA LEU A 16 23.90 52.90 18.63
C LEU A 16 23.80 51.39 18.39
N ILE A 17 22.59 50.83 18.44
CA ILE A 17 22.32 49.48 17.93
C ILE A 17 21.65 49.63 16.56
N LEU A 18 22.34 49.19 15.52
CA LEU A 18 21.88 49.26 14.14
C LEU A 18 20.75 48.23 13.94
N SER A 19 19.50 48.70 13.84
CA SER A 19 18.34 47.82 13.68
C SER A 19 18.17 47.36 12.23
N THR A 20 19.00 46.40 11.82
CA THR A 20 18.86 45.71 10.53
C THR A 20 17.69 44.72 10.62
N ILE A 21 16.50 45.16 10.22
CA ILE A 21 15.33 44.29 10.10
C ILE A 21 15.59 43.28 8.98
N LEU A 22 15.98 42.06 9.33
CA LEU A 22 15.89 40.94 8.39
C LEU A 22 14.42 40.65 8.15
N THR A 23 13.91 41.07 6.98
CA THR A 23 12.72 40.46 6.40
C THR A 23 13.07 39.02 6.03
N LEU A 24 12.91 38.10 6.99
CA LEU A 24 12.88 36.67 6.70
C LEU A 24 11.87 36.43 5.58
N PRO A 25 12.19 35.63 4.55
CA PRO A 25 11.20 35.24 3.57
C PRO A 25 10.08 34.52 4.34
N THR A 26 8.85 34.99 4.18
CA THR A 26 7.67 34.25 4.61
C THR A 26 7.69 32.93 3.86
N PHE A 27 7.96 31.83 4.56
CA PHE A 27 7.66 30.51 4.05
C PHE A 27 6.20 30.52 3.58
N GLY A 28 5.94 29.96 2.40
CA GLY A 28 4.58 29.82 1.89
C GLY A 28 3.70 29.07 2.89
N GLU A 29 2.38 29.24 2.76
CA GLU A 29 1.39 28.61 3.64
C GLU A 29 1.78 27.15 3.95
N GLU A 30 1.70 26.75 5.24
CA GLU A 30 1.90 25.34 5.58
C GLU A 30 1.02 24.49 4.67
N PRO A 31 1.58 23.49 3.96
CA PRO A 31 0.83 22.70 3.01
C PRO A 31 -0.28 22.01 3.80
N LYS A 32 -1.52 22.46 3.59
CA LYS A 32 -2.72 22.00 4.30
C LYS A 32 -2.67 20.48 4.35
N THR A 33 -2.46 19.93 5.54
CA THR A 33 -2.42 18.47 5.72
C THR A 33 -3.72 17.92 5.16
N PRO A 34 -3.68 17.09 4.10
CA PRO A 34 -4.89 16.66 3.44
C PRO A 34 -5.87 16.08 4.45
N PHE A 35 -7.14 16.49 4.35
CA PHE A 35 -8.18 15.78 5.08
C PHE A 35 -8.31 14.41 4.41
N ILE A 36 -7.58 13.43 4.94
CA ILE A 36 -7.61 12.04 4.46
C ILE A 36 -8.97 11.48 4.85
N SER A 37 -9.94 11.70 3.96
CA SER A 37 -11.26 11.09 4.03
C SER A 37 -11.11 9.58 4.15
N LYS A 38 -11.93 8.97 5.01
CA LYS A 38 -12.07 7.51 5.04
C LYS A 38 -12.63 7.02 3.70
N ASP A 39 -13.68 7.69 3.25
CA ASP A 39 -14.44 7.37 2.05
C ASP A 39 -13.74 7.86 0.78
N LEU A 40 -13.99 7.15 -0.32
CA LEU A 40 -13.59 7.55 -1.67
C LEU A 40 -14.67 8.43 -2.31
N PRO A 41 -14.32 9.39 -3.19
CA PRO A 41 -15.30 10.21 -3.90
C PRO A 41 -16.27 9.40 -4.77
N ASP A 42 -17.54 9.82 -4.79
CA ASP A 42 -18.58 9.18 -5.63
C ASP A 42 -18.31 9.34 -7.13
N SER A 43 -17.67 10.43 -7.53
CA SER A 43 -17.22 10.69 -8.91
C SER A 43 -16.37 9.53 -9.46
N LEU A 44 -15.40 9.08 -8.66
CA LEU A 44 -14.46 8.00 -8.98
C LEU A 44 -15.16 6.68 -9.31
N ALA A 45 -16.26 6.38 -8.60
CA ALA A 45 -17.04 5.15 -8.79
C ALA A 45 -17.62 5.01 -10.21
N HIS A 46 -17.72 6.10 -10.98
CA HIS A 46 -18.12 6.04 -12.39
C HIS A 46 -17.11 5.26 -13.25
N TYR A 47 -15.82 5.54 -13.09
CA TYR A 47 -14.77 5.10 -14.01
C TYR A 47 -14.34 3.63 -13.84
N TYR A 48 -14.81 2.99 -12.78
CA TYR A 48 -14.60 1.56 -12.47
C TYR A 48 -15.77 0.67 -12.91
N LYS A 49 -16.77 1.23 -13.61
CA LYS A 49 -17.92 0.48 -14.15
C LYS A 49 -17.51 -0.35 -15.38
N GLY A 50 -17.42 -1.67 -15.20
CA GLY A 50 -17.19 -2.63 -16.29
C GLY A 50 -15.75 -3.14 -16.38
N ARG A 51 -15.41 -3.80 -17.50
CA ARG A 51 -14.09 -4.48 -17.66
C ARG A 51 -12.91 -3.53 -17.96
N ARG A 52 -13.18 -2.29 -18.39
CA ARG A 52 -12.15 -1.30 -18.75
C ARG A 52 -12.21 -0.14 -17.76
N ASN A 53 -11.45 -0.25 -16.68
CA ASN A 53 -11.23 0.81 -15.71
C ASN A 53 -10.61 2.03 -16.42
N GLN A 54 -11.37 3.13 -16.50
CA GLN A 54 -10.95 4.31 -17.25
C GLN A 54 -9.92 5.13 -16.47
N TYR A 55 -10.15 5.35 -15.17
CA TYR A 55 -9.28 6.16 -14.32
C TYR A 55 -7.86 5.59 -14.22
N ALA A 56 -7.72 4.28 -14.04
CA ALA A 56 -6.40 3.65 -14.03
C ALA A 56 -5.69 3.72 -15.40
N LEU A 57 -6.42 3.71 -16.51
CA LEU A 57 -5.81 3.91 -17.83
C LEU A 57 -5.38 5.36 -18.04
N SER A 58 -6.19 6.34 -17.61
CA SER A 58 -5.81 7.76 -17.62
C SER A 58 -4.59 8.05 -16.74
N MET A 59 -4.48 7.39 -15.58
CA MET A 59 -3.31 7.47 -14.69
C MET A 59 -2.06 6.78 -15.28
N ILE A 60 -2.20 5.65 -15.98
CA ILE A 60 -1.09 5.01 -16.70
C ILE A 60 -0.58 5.94 -17.81
N GLU A 61 -1.46 6.58 -18.56
CA GLU A 61 -1.08 7.52 -19.61
C GLU A 61 -0.44 8.79 -19.04
N LEU A 62 -0.97 9.33 -17.93
CA LEU A 62 -0.37 10.44 -17.19
C LEU A 62 1.07 10.13 -16.77
N GLY A 63 1.28 8.98 -16.13
CA GLY A 63 2.62 8.53 -15.73
C GLY A 63 3.57 8.29 -16.91
N ARG A 64 3.05 7.77 -18.04
CA ARG A 64 3.81 7.57 -19.29
C ARG A 64 4.30 8.90 -19.87
N LEU A 65 3.41 9.90 -19.96
CA LEU A 65 3.72 11.22 -20.50
C LEU A 65 4.69 11.98 -19.58
N MET A 66 4.45 11.94 -18.26
CA MET A 66 5.36 12.51 -17.25
C MET A 66 6.77 11.96 -17.42
N GLY A 67 6.93 10.64 -17.33
CA GLY A 67 8.24 9.97 -17.42
C GLY A 67 8.96 10.22 -18.75
N ALA A 68 8.23 10.19 -19.87
CA ALA A 68 8.80 10.48 -21.19
C ALA A 68 9.28 11.94 -21.31
N SER A 69 8.49 12.90 -20.82
CA SER A 69 8.87 14.32 -20.85
C SER A 69 10.12 14.61 -20.00
N PHE A 70 10.21 13.98 -18.83
CA PHE A 70 11.34 14.14 -17.91
C PHE A 70 12.62 13.51 -18.47
N GLU A 71 12.56 12.29 -19.02
CA GLU A 71 13.74 11.62 -19.57
C GLU A 71 14.31 12.34 -20.81
N GLU A 72 13.45 12.86 -21.68
CA GLU A 72 13.87 13.69 -22.81
C GLU A 72 14.48 15.02 -22.33
N ALA A 73 13.95 15.63 -21.27
CA ALA A 73 14.53 16.83 -20.66
C ALA A 73 15.90 16.57 -20.01
N TYR A 74 16.05 15.44 -19.31
CA TYR A 74 17.33 15.01 -18.73
C TYR A 74 18.37 14.70 -19.82
N SER A 75 17.92 14.09 -20.92
CA SER A 75 18.71 13.85 -22.14
C SER A 75 18.99 15.12 -22.97
N LYS A 76 18.49 16.29 -22.53
CA LYS A 76 18.65 17.61 -23.18
C LYS A 76 17.94 17.75 -24.54
N ASN A 77 17.01 16.85 -24.86
CA ASN A 77 16.17 16.89 -26.05
C ASN A 77 14.96 17.83 -25.83
N TYR A 78 15.22 19.06 -25.38
CA TYR A 78 14.20 19.96 -24.85
C TYR A 78 13.03 20.23 -25.81
N ASP A 79 13.29 20.26 -27.12
CA ASP A 79 12.28 20.51 -28.17
C ASP A 79 11.33 19.31 -28.43
N HIS A 80 11.65 18.14 -27.87
CA HIS A 80 10.74 17.00 -27.76
C HIS A 80 10.13 16.94 -26.36
N ALA A 81 10.95 17.14 -25.32
CA ALA A 81 10.52 17.16 -23.92
C ALA A 81 9.36 18.12 -23.66
N ILE A 82 9.41 19.34 -24.20
CA ILE A 82 8.34 20.34 -24.01
C ILE A 82 7.00 19.93 -24.64
N LYS A 83 7.02 19.17 -25.74
CA LYS A 83 5.81 18.66 -26.40
C LYS A 83 5.17 17.55 -25.57
N LEU A 84 6.00 16.62 -25.09
CA LEU A 84 5.57 15.57 -24.17
C LEU A 84 5.08 16.15 -22.83
N PHE A 85 5.70 17.23 -22.35
CA PHE A 85 5.28 17.92 -21.13
C PHE A 85 3.93 18.60 -21.31
N LYS A 86 3.69 19.28 -22.44
CA LYS A 86 2.35 19.84 -22.75
C LYS A 86 1.28 18.77 -22.84
N SER A 87 1.54 17.61 -23.45
CA SER A 87 0.60 16.48 -23.41
C SER A 87 0.44 15.89 -22.01
N PHE A 88 1.47 15.91 -21.16
CA PHE A 88 1.35 15.54 -19.74
C PHE A 88 0.44 16.52 -18.98
N GLU A 89 0.56 17.83 -19.19
CA GLU A 89 -0.33 18.86 -18.61
C GLU A 89 -1.77 18.69 -19.10
N GLU A 90 -1.99 18.49 -20.41
CA GLU A 90 -3.32 18.19 -20.99
C GLU A 90 -3.95 16.93 -20.36
N GLN A 91 -3.14 15.91 -20.05
CA GLN A 91 -3.59 14.69 -19.38
C GLN A 91 -3.80 14.89 -17.87
N TYR A 92 -3.04 15.79 -17.23
CA TYR A 92 -3.14 16.15 -15.81
C TYR A 92 -4.45 16.88 -15.54
N ASP A 93 -4.77 17.90 -16.36
CA ASP A 93 -6.04 18.62 -16.31
C ASP A 93 -7.24 17.71 -16.65
N GLN A 94 -7.08 16.73 -17.54
CA GLN A 94 -8.12 15.72 -17.79
C GLN A 94 -8.35 14.81 -16.57
N VAL A 95 -7.28 14.36 -15.91
CA VAL A 95 -7.36 13.47 -14.75
C VAL A 95 -7.90 14.19 -13.51
N SER A 96 -7.55 15.45 -13.28
CA SER A 96 -8.10 16.26 -12.18
C SER A 96 -9.62 16.42 -12.31
N GLN A 97 -10.12 16.59 -13.54
CA GLN A 97 -11.55 16.64 -13.85
C GLN A 97 -12.29 15.31 -13.68
N MET A 98 -11.59 14.17 -13.60
CA MET A 98 -12.23 12.87 -13.31
C MET A 98 -12.63 12.73 -11.83
N VAL A 99 -11.92 13.41 -10.92
CA VAL A 99 -12.18 13.37 -9.48
C VAL A 99 -12.04 14.78 -8.90
N PRO A 100 -13.01 15.68 -9.14
CA PRO A 100 -12.91 17.08 -8.72
C PRO A 100 -12.80 17.25 -7.18
N GLU A 101 -13.21 16.25 -6.40
CA GLU A 101 -13.03 16.19 -4.95
C GLU A 101 -11.56 15.99 -4.51
N TRP A 102 -10.65 15.80 -5.47
CA TRP A 102 -9.19 15.65 -5.29
C TRP A 102 -8.39 16.79 -5.94
N ASP A 103 -9.01 17.93 -6.26
CA ASP A 103 -8.38 19.12 -6.85
C ASP A 103 -7.05 19.54 -6.19
N TYR A 104 -6.95 19.42 -4.87
CA TYR A 104 -5.76 19.72 -4.07
C TYR A 104 -4.55 18.79 -4.34
N TYR A 105 -4.76 17.62 -4.96
CA TYR A 105 -3.69 16.79 -5.52
C TYR A 105 -3.27 17.19 -6.93
N PHE A 106 -3.91 18.21 -7.54
CA PHE A 106 -3.61 18.70 -8.90
C PHE A 106 -3.21 20.20 -8.97
N PRO A 107 -2.24 20.70 -8.17
CA PRO A 107 -1.78 22.09 -8.24
C PRO A 107 -0.85 22.35 -9.44
N ASN A 108 -1.26 23.24 -10.36
CA ASN A 108 -0.51 23.53 -11.60
C ASN A 108 0.79 24.35 -11.42
N GLY A 109 1.06 24.92 -10.24
CA GLY A 109 2.26 25.74 -10.00
C GLY A 109 3.60 25.01 -10.23
N PRO A 110 3.85 23.84 -9.61
CA PRO A 110 5.04 23.04 -9.87
C PRO A 110 5.16 22.52 -11.32
N LEU A 111 4.05 22.40 -12.05
CA LEU A 111 4.07 22.02 -13.47
C LEU A 111 4.61 23.18 -14.32
N GLN A 112 4.10 24.40 -14.10
CA GLN A 112 4.55 25.62 -14.76
C GLN A 112 6.05 25.90 -14.53
N GLU A 113 6.57 25.58 -13.33
CA GLU A 113 7.99 25.72 -13.03
C GLU A 113 8.86 24.75 -13.85
N VAL A 114 8.42 23.49 -14.00
CA VAL A 114 9.09 22.50 -14.87
C VAL A 114 9.00 22.92 -16.34
N GLU A 115 7.84 23.36 -16.82
CA GLU A 115 7.67 23.89 -18.18
C GLU A 115 8.67 25.01 -18.47
N GLN A 116 8.76 25.98 -17.56
CA GLN A 116 9.65 27.13 -17.69
C GLN A 116 11.11 26.70 -17.78
N LEU A 117 11.55 25.75 -16.94
CA LEU A 117 12.93 25.25 -16.95
C LEU A 117 13.26 24.45 -18.22
N ILE A 118 12.34 23.62 -18.72
CA ILE A 118 12.50 22.91 -20.01
C ILE A 118 12.57 23.92 -21.16
N SER A 119 11.66 24.90 -21.18
CA SER A 119 11.59 25.94 -22.23
C SER A 119 12.84 26.84 -22.26
N GLN A 120 13.40 27.15 -21.09
CA GLN A 120 14.68 27.87 -20.95
C GLN A 120 15.91 26.99 -21.23
N LYS A 121 15.73 25.70 -21.55
CA LYS A 121 16.80 24.72 -21.80
C LYS A 121 17.78 24.63 -20.63
N ALA A 122 17.25 24.75 -19.42
CA ALA A 122 18.01 24.80 -18.17
C ALA A 122 18.80 23.50 -17.93
N PRO A 123 19.90 23.54 -17.15
CA PRO A 123 20.67 22.33 -16.84
C PRO A 123 19.80 21.21 -16.25
N PRO A 124 19.95 19.94 -16.70
CA PRO A 124 19.11 18.81 -16.29
C PRO A 124 18.86 18.68 -14.79
N GLU A 125 19.84 18.98 -13.94
CA GLU A 125 19.67 18.82 -12.50
C GLU A 125 18.74 19.87 -11.87
N LYS A 126 18.61 21.07 -12.47
CA LYS A 126 17.57 22.04 -12.08
C LYS A 126 16.18 21.55 -12.47
N ILE A 127 16.04 20.99 -13.67
CA ILE A 127 14.79 20.39 -14.14
C ILE A 127 14.42 19.23 -13.20
N ARG A 128 15.38 18.37 -12.83
CA ARG A 128 15.20 17.24 -11.90
C ARG A 128 14.80 17.70 -10.50
N GLU A 129 15.39 18.78 -10.00
CA GLU A 129 15.03 19.34 -8.69
C GLU A 129 13.60 19.91 -8.67
N SER A 130 13.14 20.47 -9.79
CA SER A 130 11.75 20.91 -9.96
C SER A 130 10.78 19.75 -10.18
N ALA A 131 11.15 18.76 -11.00
CA ALA A 131 10.36 17.55 -11.28
C ALA A 131 10.00 16.79 -10.00
N ARG A 132 10.92 16.72 -9.03
CA ARG A 132 10.67 16.16 -7.69
C ARG A 132 9.46 16.76 -6.97
N ARG A 133 9.11 18.03 -7.19
CA ARG A 133 7.89 18.63 -6.61
C ARG A 133 6.64 18.00 -7.21
N VAL A 134 6.63 17.76 -8.52
CA VAL A 134 5.56 17.05 -9.24
C VAL A 134 5.50 15.57 -8.82
N GLU A 135 6.65 14.89 -8.77
CA GLU A 135 6.75 13.49 -8.33
C GLU A 135 6.23 13.29 -6.90
N ASN A 136 6.52 14.23 -5.98
CA ASN A 136 6.02 14.20 -4.60
C ASN A 136 4.49 14.39 -4.51
N ILE A 137 3.89 15.22 -5.34
CA ILE A 137 2.43 15.41 -5.40
C ILE A 137 1.74 14.09 -5.81
N CYS A 138 2.20 13.50 -6.91
CA CYS A 138 1.71 12.19 -7.38
C CYS A 138 1.91 11.10 -6.32
N THR A 139 3.06 11.11 -5.64
CA THR A 139 3.39 10.17 -4.56
C THR A 139 2.46 10.31 -3.36
N ASN A 140 2.14 11.53 -2.93
CA ASN A 140 1.21 11.77 -1.81
C ASN A 140 -0.20 11.24 -2.13
N CYS A 141 -0.74 11.54 -3.32
CA CYS A 141 -2.02 11.01 -3.78
C CYS A 141 -2.00 9.46 -3.80
N HIS A 142 -0.91 8.86 -4.31
CA HIS A 142 -0.78 7.40 -4.32
C HIS A 142 -0.64 6.76 -2.93
N ILE A 143 0.03 7.41 -1.97
CA ILE A 143 0.18 6.90 -0.60
C ILE A 143 -1.18 6.86 0.12
N TYR A 144 -1.99 7.92 0.02
CA TYR A 144 -3.25 8.01 0.73
C TYR A 144 -4.41 7.32 0.01
N GLU A 145 -4.55 7.53 -1.30
CA GLU A 145 -5.74 7.12 -2.05
C GLU A 145 -5.60 5.79 -2.77
N MET A 146 -4.48 5.53 -3.45
CA MET A 146 -4.37 4.36 -4.35
C MET A 146 -4.71 3.04 -3.66
N PHE A 147 -4.30 2.84 -2.40
CA PHE A 147 -4.59 1.58 -1.71
C PHE A 147 -6.06 1.43 -1.32
N LYS A 148 -6.76 2.53 -0.96
CA LYS A 148 -8.22 2.55 -0.79
C LYS A 148 -8.91 2.22 -2.12
N VAL A 149 -8.52 2.90 -3.20
CA VAL A 149 -9.08 2.73 -4.56
C VAL A 149 -8.96 1.29 -5.06
N GLN A 150 -7.76 0.70 -4.97
CA GLN A 150 -7.56 -0.69 -5.39
C GLN A 150 -8.40 -1.64 -4.52
N SER A 151 -8.37 -1.48 -3.19
CA SER A 151 -9.13 -2.33 -2.25
C SER A 151 -10.64 -2.26 -2.45
N THR A 152 -11.17 -1.11 -2.89
CA THR A 152 -12.60 -0.93 -3.15
C THR A 152 -13.05 -1.51 -4.48
N TYR A 153 -12.31 -1.30 -5.58
CA TYR A 153 -12.80 -1.57 -6.93
C TYR A 153 -12.04 -2.65 -7.73
N HIS A 154 -10.78 -2.96 -7.40
CA HIS A 154 -10.04 -4.02 -8.11
C HIS A 154 -10.28 -5.41 -7.49
N TRP A 155 -10.39 -5.46 -6.17
CA TRP A 155 -10.55 -6.71 -5.43
C TRP A 155 -12.02 -7.06 -5.18
N LYS A 156 -12.32 -8.37 -5.15
CA LYS A 156 -13.60 -8.86 -4.61
C LYS A 156 -13.70 -8.51 -3.13
N LYS A 157 -14.93 -8.33 -2.63
CA LYS A 157 -15.19 -8.07 -1.22
C LYS A 157 -15.02 -9.36 -0.41
N PHE A 158 -14.03 -9.42 0.48
CA PHE A 158 -13.68 -10.65 1.21
C PHE A 158 -14.81 -11.15 2.13
N ASN A 159 -15.62 -10.24 2.68
CA ASN A 159 -16.82 -10.56 3.46
C ASN A 159 -17.98 -11.14 2.62
N GLN A 160 -17.88 -11.13 1.29
CA GLN A 160 -18.84 -11.76 0.36
C GLN A 160 -18.34 -13.09 -0.21
N ILE A 161 -17.20 -13.62 0.29
CA ILE A 161 -16.65 -14.92 -0.13
C ILE A 161 -17.20 -16.01 0.79
N SER A 162 -18.11 -16.83 0.27
CA SER A 162 -18.60 -18.06 0.92
C SER A 162 -18.40 -19.31 0.05
N ILE A 163 -18.42 -20.47 0.70
CA ILE A 163 -18.28 -21.80 0.10
C ILE A 163 -19.19 -22.77 0.84
N VAL A 164 -19.95 -23.57 0.09
CA VAL A 164 -20.75 -24.66 0.64
C VAL A 164 -19.82 -25.79 1.10
N ASN A 165 -19.94 -26.20 2.37
CA ASN A 165 -19.16 -27.30 2.95
C ASN A 165 -19.68 -28.70 2.53
N GLN A 166 -19.12 -29.77 3.10
CA GLN A 166 -19.57 -31.15 2.84
C GLN A 166 -21.00 -31.43 3.35
N ASP A 167 -21.49 -30.64 4.30
CA ASP A 167 -22.78 -30.78 4.98
C ASP A 167 -23.89 -29.90 4.35
N GLY A 168 -23.55 -29.04 3.38
CA GLY A 168 -24.48 -28.15 2.68
C GLY A 168 -24.57 -26.71 3.22
N GLU A 169 -23.74 -26.34 4.19
CA GLU A 169 -23.73 -25.01 4.83
C GLU A 169 -22.77 -24.03 4.13
N ASP A 170 -23.18 -22.76 3.97
CA ASP A 170 -22.31 -21.68 3.47
C ASP A 170 -21.33 -21.22 4.57
N ILE A 171 -20.07 -21.64 4.48
CA ILE A 171 -18.99 -21.17 5.36
C ILE A 171 -18.33 -19.92 4.75
N SER A 172 -18.19 -18.86 5.57
CA SER A 172 -17.49 -17.63 5.16
C SER A 172 -15.96 -17.82 5.11
N PHE A 173 -15.28 -17.07 4.24
CA PHE A 173 -13.81 -17.04 4.17
C PHE A 173 -13.17 -16.72 5.52
N HIS A 174 -13.74 -15.78 6.30
CA HIS A 174 -13.27 -15.48 7.66
C HIS A 174 -13.36 -16.71 8.58
N THR A 175 -14.49 -17.44 8.54
CA THR A 175 -14.68 -18.68 9.31
C THR A 175 -13.61 -19.73 8.96
N ILE A 176 -13.28 -19.90 7.67
CA ILE A 176 -12.22 -20.82 7.23
C ILE A 176 -10.86 -20.39 7.81
N MET A 177 -10.50 -19.09 7.79
CA MET A 177 -9.24 -18.60 8.36
C MET A 177 -9.13 -18.88 9.87
N ILE A 178 -10.21 -18.66 10.62
CA ILE A 178 -10.26 -18.95 12.07
C ILE A 178 -10.17 -20.47 12.32
N GLN A 179 -10.87 -21.29 11.53
CA GLN A 179 -10.79 -22.75 11.68
C GLN A 179 -9.38 -23.27 11.38
N LEU A 180 -8.75 -22.86 10.27
CA LEU A 180 -7.37 -23.24 9.93
C LEU A 180 -6.40 -22.90 11.07
N SER A 181 -6.44 -21.66 11.58
CA SER A 181 -5.59 -21.19 12.69
C SER A 181 -5.78 -22.03 13.96
N ASN A 182 -7.03 -22.28 14.35
CA ASN A 182 -7.35 -23.07 15.54
C ASN A 182 -6.91 -24.54 15.41
N LYS A 183 -7.05 -25.15 14.22
CA LYS A 183 -6.62 -26.54 14.01
C LYS A 183 -5.10 -26.66 13.97
N LEU A 184 -4.40 -25.72 13.35
CA LEU A 184 -2.93 -25.60 13.38
C LEU A 184 -2.39 -25.55 14.81
N ALA A 185 -3.02 -24.76 15.69
CA ALA A 185 -2.62 -24.61 17.09
C ALA A 185 -2.94 -25.82 17.96
N VAL A 186 -4.10 -26.47 17.77
CA VAL A 186 -4.53 -27.57 18.66
C VAL A 186 -3.79 -28.89 18.39
N ILE A 187 -3.48 -29.21 17.12
CA ILE A 187 -2.89 -30.53 16.75
C ILE A 187 -1.59 -30.84 17.52
N PRO A 188 -0.59 -29.93 17.65
CA PRO A 188 0.58 -30.14 18.50
C PRO A 188 0.23 -30.56 19.92
N SER A 189 -0.76 -29.92 20.54
CA SER A 189 -1.16 -30.20 21.93
C SER A 189 -1.97 -31.50 22.09
N THR A 190 -2.59 -32.02 21.02
CA THR A 190 -3.12 -33.39 21.01
C THR A 190 -2.04 -34.43 20.81
N VAL A 191 -1.07 -34.19 19.90
CA VAL A 191 0.08 -35.10 19.67
C VAL A 191 0.97 -35.19 20.91
N GLN A 192 1.22 -34.08 21.59
CA GLN A 192 2.01 -34.03 22.84
C GLN A 192 1.35 -34.80 24.00
N ARG A 193 0.02 -34.93 24.00
CA ARG A 193 -0.76 -35.68 24.99
C ARG A 193 -1.07 -37.12 24.55
N GLU A 194 -0.45 -37.57 23.45
CA GLU A 194 -0.66 -38.89 22.82
C GLU A 194 -2.13 -39.18 22.42
N ASP A 195 -2.98 -38.15 22.36
CA ASP A 195 -4.36 -38.20 21.89
C ASP A 195 -4.38 -38.17 20.35
N PHE A 196 -3.87 -39.25 19.75
CA PHE A 196 -3.76 -39.40 18.31
C PHE A 196 -5.13 -39.48 17.62
N GLU A 197 -6.19 -39.82 18.35
CA GLU A 197 -7.55 -39.87 17.82
C GLU A 197 -8.14 -38.46 17.66
N ALA A 198 -7.98 -37.57 18.66
CA ALA A 198 -8.31 -36.15 18.49
C ALA A 198 -7.38 -35.47 17.49
N ALA A 199 -6.07 -35.79 17.50
CA ALA A 199 -5.14 -35.27 16.50
C ALA A 199 -5.55 -35.65 15.07
N GLN A 200 -6.00 -36.90 14.85
CA GLN A 200 -6.48 -37.35 13.53
C GLN A 200 -7.79 -36.66 13.12
N ARG A 201 -8.73 -36.45 14.05
CA ARG A 201 -9.93 -35.61 13.80
C ARG A 201 -9.53 -34.19 13.38
N HIS A 202 -8.75 -33.51 14.21
CA HIS A 202 -8.33 -32.13 13.95
C HIS A 202 -7.51 -31.98 12.67
N PHE A 203 -6.72 -32.99 12.30
CA PHE A 203 -6.03 -33.03 11.01
C PHE A 203 -6.98 -33.23 9.83
N LYS A 204 -8.06 -34.04 9.95
CA LYS A 204 -9.12 -34.11 8.93
C LYS A 204 -9.75 -32.72 8.76
N ASP A 205 -10.20 -32.11 9.86
CA ASP A 205 -10.83 -30.78 9.86
C ASP A 205 -9.93 -29.72 9.20
N LEU A 206 -8.61 -29.76 9.46
CA LEU A 206 -7.60 -28.89 8.86
C LEU A 206 -7.46 -29.13 7.35
N SER A 207 -7.40 -30.39 6.94
CA SER A 207 -7.26 -30.78 5.52
C SER A 207 -8.49 -30.42 4.70
N ASP A 208 -9.71 -30.61 5.23
CA ASP A 208 -10.95 -30.21 4.56
C ASP A 208 -11.02 -28.67 4.42
N ASN A 209 -10.70 -27.92 5.48
CA ASN A 209 -10.61 -26.46 5.42
C ASN A 209 -9.55 -25.96 4.43
N PHE A 210 -8.45 -26.70 4.23
CA PHE A 210 -7.44 -26.35 3.23
C PHE A 210 -7.93 -26.58 1.79
N ILE A 211 -8.76 -27.61 1.56
CA ILE A 211 -9.45 -27.84 0.28
C ILE A 211 -10.50 -26.75 0.04
N PHE A 212 -11.27 -26.34 1.05
CA PHE A 212 -12.18 -25.20 0.93
C PHE A 212 -11.42 -23.90 0.64
N LEU A 213 -10.26 -23.67 1.26
CA LEU A 213 -9.40 -22.52 0.94
C LEU A 213 -8.95 -22.52 -0.53
N GLU A 214 -8.56 -23.67 -1.09
CA GLU A 214 -8.26 -23.80 -2.52
C GLU A 214 -9.49 -23.48 -3.40
N MET A 215 -10.68 -23.98 -3.03
CA MET A 215 -11.93 -23.64 -3.74
C MET A 215 -12.27 -22.14 -3.66
N SER A 216 -11.88 -21.46 -2.57
CA SER A 216 -12.12 -20.02 -2.38
C SER A 216 -11.48 -19.16 -3.47
N CYS A 217 -10.30 -19.56 -3.95
CA CYS A 217 -9.52 -18.82 -4.95
C CYS A 217 -10.32 -18.58 -6.24
N ASN A 218 -11.19 -19.52 -6.61
CA ASN A 218 -12.03 -19.45 -7.81
C ASN A 218 -13.19 -18.43 -7.70
N ARG A 219 -13.49 -17.89 -6.51
CA ARG A 219 -14.41 -16.75 -6.34
C ARG A 219 -13.78 -15.42 -6.80
N CYS A 220 -12.44 -15.34 -6.79
CA CYS A 220 -11.67 -14.13 -7.07
C CYS A 220 -10.87 -14.21 -8.38
N HIS A 221 -10.35 -15.39 -8.73
CA HIS A 221 -9.47 -15.58 -9.89
C HIS A 221 -10.18 -16.36 -10.99
N ALA A 222 -10.13 -15.83 -12.21
CA ALA A 222 -10.74 -16.43 -13.40
C ALA A 222 -9.94 -17.61 -14.01
N GLN A 223 -8.83 -18.00 -13.38
CA GLN A 223 -7.95 -19.11 -13.74
C GLN A 223 -7.39 -19.72 -12.44
N PRO A 224 -7.08 -21.03 -12.38
CA PRO A 224 -6.44 -21.64 -11.22
C PRO A 224 -5.14 -20.90 -10.85
N ARG A 225 -5.00 -20.56 -9.56
CA ARG A 225 -3.81 -19.91 -9.00
C ARG A 225 -3.13 -20.83 -7.99
N GLU A 226 -2.60 -21.94 -8.50
CA GLU A 226 -1.83 -22.96 -7.77
C GLU A 226 -0.44 -22.45 -7.30
N TYR A 227 -0.36 -21.22 -6.76
CA TYR A 227 0.88 -20.66 -6.22
C TYR A 227 1.05 -20.92 -4.71
N PHE A 228 -0.05 -21.03 -3.96
CA PHE A 228 -0.04 -21.08 -2.49
C PHE A 228 -0.76 -22.32 -1.90
N VAL A 229 -1.46 -23.11 -2.72
CA VAL A 229 -2.21 -24.32 -2.31
C VAL A 229 -1.81 -25.53 -3.15
N ASP A 230 -0.55 -25.54 -3.59
CA ASP A 230 -0.03 -26.45 -4.62
C ASP A 230 0.29 -27.87 -4.12
N GLN A 231 0.80 -28.71 -5.03
CA GLN A 231 1.15 -30.10 -4.72
C GLN A 231 2.30 -30.25 -3.71
N ARG A 232 3.16 -29.24 -3.51
CA ARG A 232 4.22 -29.25 -2.48
C ARG A 232 3.61 -29.01 -1.10
N VAL A 233 2.73 -28.03 -0.98
CA VAL A 233 1.99 -27.77 0.27
C VAL A 233 1.11 -28.96 0.64
N LYS A 234 0.43 -29.57 -0.34
CA LYS A 234 -0.33 -30.81 -0.17
C LYS A 234 0.56 -32.00 0.25
N ALA A 235 1.78 -32.11 -0.28
CA ALA A 235 2.74 -33.13 0.16
C ALA A 235 3.14 -32.95 1.64
N HIS A 236 3.36 -31.71 2.10
CA HIS A 236 3.62 -31.43 3.52
C HIS A 236 2.42 -31.80 4.40
N TRP A 237 1.18 -31.51 3.98
CA TRP A 237 -0.02 -32.00 4.67
C TRP A 237 -0.08 -33.54 4.75
N TYR A 238 0.17 -34.25 3.64
CA TYR A 238 0.19 -35.72 3.66
C TYR A 238 1.26 -36.30 4.60
N GLN A 239 2.42 -35.64 4.71
CA GLN A 239 3.49 -35.99 5.66
C GLN A 239 3.06 -35.76 7.11
N ILE A 240 2.43 -34.61 7.43
CA ILE A 240 1.88 -34.31 8.76
C ILE A 240 0.85 -35.36 9.18
N GLY A 241 -0.13 -35.65 8.32
CA GLY A 241 -1.11 -36.72 8.56
C GLY A 241 -0.46 -38.10 8.70
N GLY A 242 0.69 -38.32 8.05
CA GLY A 242 1.52 -39.52 8.22
C GLY A 242 2.10 -39.65 9.63
N LEU A 243 2.68 -38.57 10.19
CA LEU A 243 3.19 -38.57 11.57
C LEU A 243 2.09 -38.96 12.58
N ILE A 244 0.90 -38.38 12.41
CA ILE A 244 -0.26 -38.61 13.28
C ILE A 244 -0.76 -40.06 13.16
N ARG A 245 -0.97 -40.57 11.94
CA ARG A 245 -1.41 -41.97 11.71
C ARG A 245 -0.41 -43.00 12.24
N HIS A 246 0.88 -42.70 12.21
CA HIS A 246 1.93 -43.56 12.75
C HIS A 246 2.23 -43.30 14.25
N LYS A 247 1.36 -42.56 14.96
CA LYS A 247 1.45 -42.27 16.40
C LYS A 247 2.81 -41.70 16.83
N LYS A 248 3.41 -40.83 16.00
CA LYS A 248 4.70 -40.21 16.30
C LYS A 248 4.52 -38.96 17.17
N THR A 249 5.13 -38.96 18.34
CA THR A 249 5.28 -37.81 19.25
C THR A 249 6.39 -36.83 18.83
N ASP A 250 6.92 -36.96 17.62
CA ASP A 250 7.99 -36.12 17.07
C ASP A 250 7.46 -34.73 16.67
N LEU A 251 7.33 -33.88 17.68
CA LEU A 251 6.91 -32.48 17.53
C LEU A 251 7.92 -31.65 16.72
N ALA A 252 9.19 -32.05 16.64
CA ALA A 252 10.19 -31.36 15.84
C ALA A 252 9.95 -31.61 14.34
N ALA A 253 9.67 -32.86 13.95
CA ALA A 253 9.25 -33.19 12.59
C ALA A 253 7.87 -32.59 12.25
N TYR A 254 6.92 -32.56 13.20
CA TYR A 254 5.62 -31.91 12.98
C TYR A 254 5.79 -30.40 12.72
N ASN A 255 6.47 -29.68 13.61
CA ASN A 255 6.63 -28.22 13.51
C ASN A 255 7.35 -27.86 12.21
N LYS A 256 8.45 -28.56 11.86
CA LYS A 256 9.18 -28.35 10.61
C LYS A 256 8.31 -28.46 9.36
N LEU A 257 7.34 -29.38 9.34
CA LEU A 257 6.40 -29.51 8.21
C LEU A 257 5.36 -28.38 8.19
N VAL A 258 4.92 -27.90 9.36
CA VAL A 258 4.02 -26.74 9.47
C VAL A 258 4.75 -25.45 9.09
N ASP A 259 6.01 -25.27 9.47
CA ASP A 259 6.84 -24.14 9.04
C ASP A 259 6.98 -24.11 7.51
N GLN A 260 7.19 -25.29 6.88
CA GLN A 260 7.22 -25.42 5.42
C GLN A 260 5.87 -25.07 4.76
N VAL A 261 4.73 -25.38 5.40
CA VAL A 261 3.41 -24.90 4.96
C VAL A 261 3.30 -23.38 5.13
N TYR A 262 3.79 -22.80 6.24
CA TYR A 262 3.74 -21.36 6.48
C TYR A 262 4.56 -20.57 5.45
N GLU A 263 5.78 -21.00 5.15
CA GLU A 263 6.66 -20.38 4.15
C GLU A 263 6.08 -20.45 2.72
N GLN A 264 5.48 -21.58 2.34
CA GLN A 264 5.01 -21.83 0.97
C GLN A 264 3.55 -21.39 0.72
N SER A 265 2.73 -21.34 1.76
CA SER A 265 1.28 -21.06 1.67
C SER A 265 0.88 -19.83 2.46
N CYS A 266 0.93 -19.90 3.80
CA CYS A 266 0.23 -18.95 4.65
C CYS A 266 0.85 -17.54 4.59
N ILE A 267 2.18 -17.43 4.61
CA ILE A 267 2.88 -16.14 4.55
C ILE A 267 2.67 -15.47 3.17
N PRO A 268 2.84 -16.15 2.02
CA PRO A 268 2.46 -15.60 0.71
C PRO A 268 0.98 -15.19 0.62
N CYS A 269 0.05 -16.06 1.05
CA CYS A 269 -1.38 -15.76 1.07
C CYS A 269 -1.69 -14.50 1.88
N HIS A 270 -1.19 -14.38 3.11
CA HIS A 270 -1.44 -13.23 3.97
C HIS A 270 -0.81 -11.96 3.40
N ARG A 271 0.43 -11.99 2.92
CA ARG A 271 1.10 -10.81 2.32
C ARG A 271 0.32 -10.21 1.15
N VAL A 272 -0.37 -11.03 0.36
CA VAL A 272 -1.16 -10.60 -0.80
C VAL A 272 -2.58 -10.16 -0.40
N HIS A 273 -3.28 -10.94 0.43
CA HIS A 273 -4.73 -10.77 0.64
C HIS A 273 -5.10 -10.05 1.94
N MET A 274 -4.33 -10.23 3.03
CA MET A 274 -4.68 -9.69 4.35
C MET A 274 -4.71 -8.16 4.41
N PRO A 275 -3.73 -7.40 3.84
CA PRO A 275 -3.79 -5.95 3.81
C PRO A 275 -5.07 -5.42 3.16
N VAL A 276 -5.50 -6.05 2.05
CA VAL A 276 -6.69 -5.65 1.31
C VAL A 276 -7.96 -6.03 2.06
N ALA A 277 -8.02 -7.24 2.64
CA ALA A 277 -9.16 -7.66 3.45
C ALA A 277 -9.38 -6.73 4.66
N PHE A 278 -8.30 -6.34 5.35
CA PHE A 278 -8.38 -5.39 6.46
C PHE A 278 -8.71 -3.96 6.00
N MET A 279 -8.19 -3.50 4.86
CA MET A 279 -8.59 -2.22 4.28
C MET A 279 -10.07 -2.22 3.87
N GLN A 280 -10.59 -3.31 3.33
CA GLN A 280 -12.02 -3.43 3.01
C GLN A 280 -12.92 -3.45 4.26
N ILE A 281 -12.48 -4.05 5.37
CA ILE A 281 -13.19 -3.99 6.66
C ILE A 281 -13.19 -2.55 7.17
N TYR A 282 -12.01 -1.92 7.26
CA TYR A 282 -11.87 -0.52 7.66
C TYR A 282 -12.80 0.39 6.85
N LEU A 283 -12.80 0.29 5.52
CA LEU A 283 -13.68 1.04 4.60
C LEU A 283 -15.16 0.64 4.63
N SER A 284 -15.61 -0.19 5.58
CA SER A 284 -17.02 -0.60 5.75
C SER A 284 -17.59 -0.37 7.14
N GLU A 285 -16.76 0.10 8.08
CA GLU A 285 -17.11 0.52 9.45
C GLU A 285 -17.36 2.03 9.55
#